data_AF-A0A971QFW3-F1
#
_entry.id   AF-A0A971QFW3-F1
#
_cell.length_a   1.000
_cell.length_b   1.000
_cell.length_c   1.000
_cell.angle_alpha   90.00
_cell.angle_beta   90.00
_cell.angle_gamma   90.00
#
_symmetry.space_group_name_H-M   'P 1'
#
loop_
_entity.id
_entity.type
_entity.pdbx_description
1 polymer ?
#
loop_
_entity_poly.entity_id
_entity_poly.type
_entity_poly.pdbx_seq_one_letter_code
_entity_poly.pdbx_strand_id
1 'polypeptide(L)'
;MAKQKKPTWSQIKAKLKHWDRAQLTGLIQDLFGHSPDNRDFLAARLLRDSIGEDVLVPYLKRIETAFYDKRGWPAKRLDMKDARSAIREYQRATSDPAGTLELMLVHVETGTQFTREFG
;
A
#
# COMPACT_ATOMS: atom_id res chain seq x y z
N MET A 1 13.47 -31.27 18.32
CA MET A 1 13.29 -30.57 17.03
C MET A 1 13.68 -29.11 17.21
N ALA A 2 14.67 -28.60 16.48
CA ALA A 2 15.13 -27.23 16.63
C ALA A 2 14.06 -26.24 16.13
N LYS A 3 13.66 -25.27 16.96
CA LYS A 3 12.76 -24.17 16.55
C LYS A 3 13.41 -23.42 15.39
N GLN A 4 12.79 -23.44 14.21
CA GLN A 4 13.19 -22.58 13.09
C GLN A 4 13.05 -21.11 13.53
N LYS A 5 14.17 -20.38 13.57
CA LYS A 5 14.18 -18.95 13.86
C LYS A 5 13.54 -18.21 12.69
N LYS A 6 12.58 -17.32 12.98
CA LYS A 6 11.98 -16.45 11.97
C LYS A 6 13.07 -15.60 11.30
N PRO A 7 13.01 -15.39 9.98
CA PRO A 7 13.95 -14.52 9.29
C PRO A 7 13.86 -13.10 9.85
N THR A 8 15.01 -12.44 10.01
CA THR A 8 15.09 -11.06 10.54
C THR A 8 15.61 -10.09 9.49
N TRP A 9 15.19 -8.83 9.56
CA TRP A 9 15.68 -7.78 8.66
C TRP A 9 17.20 -7.62 8.70
N SER A 10 17.82 -7.77 9.88
CA SER A 10 19.28 -7.70 10.04
C SER A 10 20.02 -8.76 9.23
N GLN A 11 19.49 -9.99 9.17
CA GLN A 11 20.08 -11.07 8.36
C GLN A 11 19.96 -10.78 6.86
N ILE A 12 18.81 -10.29 6.41
CA ILE A 12 18.59 -9.91 5.00
C ILE A 12 19.53 -8.77 4.63
N LYS A 13 19.58 -7.71 5.45
CA LYS A 13 20.46 -6.56 5.25
C LYS A 13 21.93 -6.95 5.15
N ALA A 14 22.39 -7.88 5.98
CA ALA A 14 23.76 -8.38 5.93
C ALA A 14 24.09 -9.03 4.57
N LYS A 15 23.15 -9.79 3.99
CA LYS A 15 23.33 -10.36 2.65
C LYS A 15 23.33 -9.29 1.56
N LEU A 16 22.36 -8.37 1.61
CA LEU A 16 22.22 -7.30 0.62
C LEU A 16 23.42 -6.34 0.57
N LYS A 17 24.18 -6.19 1.67
CA LYS A 17 25.35 -5.31 1.74
C LYS A 17 26.44 -5.68 0.73
N HIS A 18 26.51 -6.94 0.32
CA HIS A 18 27.52 -7.44 -0.62
C HIS A 18 27.02 -7.53 -2.06
N TRP A 19 25.77 -7.13 -2.32
CA TRP A 19 25.17 -7.21 -3.65
C TRP A 19 25.56 -6.00 -4.49
N ASP A 20 25.74 -6.25 -5.78
CA ASP A 20 25.95 -5.18 -6.76
C ASP A 20 24.62 -4.53 -7.18
N ARG A 21 24.73 -3.47 -8.00
CA ARG A 21 23.56 -2.72 -8.49
C ARG A 21 22.62 -3.59 -9.34
N ALA A 22 23.14 -4.50 -10.16
CA ALA A 22 22.33 -5.33 -11.03
C ALA A 22 21.50 -6.33 -10.21
N GLN A 23 22.12 -6.95 -9.20
CA GLN A 23 21.46 -7.86 -8.27
C GLN A 23 20.37 -7.16 -7.46
N LEU A 24 20.64 -5.95 -6.94
CA LEU A 24 19.65 -5.17 -6.22
C LEU A 24 18.48 -4.73 -7.12
N THR A 25 18.78 -4.35 -8.37
CA THR A 25 17.75 -4.00 -9.35
C THR A 25 16.88 -5.20 -9.70
N GLY A 26 17.48 -6.38 -9.89
CA GLY A 26 16.76 -7.64 -10.11
C GLY A 26 15.81 -7.97 -8.95
N LEU A 27 16.27 -7.84 -7.70
CA LEU A 27 15.40 -8.05 -6.54
C LEU A 27 14.23 -7.06 -6.48
N ILE A 28 14.44 -5.79 -6.82
CA ILE A 28 13.36 -4.81 -6.86
C ILE A 28 12.35 -5.19 -7.95
N GLN A 29 12.82 -5.67 -9.11
CA GLN A 29 11.96 -6.15 -10.18
C GLN A 29 11.15 -7.39 -9.75
N ASP A 30 11.76 -8.34 -9.05
CA ASP A 30 11.07 -9.50 -8.50
C ASP A 30 10.02 -9.07 -7.47
N LEU A 31 10.35 -8.13 -6.58
CA LEU A 31 9.41 -7.58 -5.60
C LEU A 31 8.24 -6.83 -6.26
N PHE A 32 8.48 -6.11 -7.35
CA PHE A 32 7.46 -5.46 -8.16
C PHE A 32 6.50 -6.48 -8.81
N GLY A 33 7.03 -7.63 -9.25
CA GLY A 33 6.24 -8.72 -9.79
C GLY A 33 5.48 -9.53 -8.73
N HIS A 34 5.96 -9.53 -7.48
CA HIS A 34 5.47 -10.41 -6.43
C HIS A 34 4.10 -10.02 -5.85
N SER A 35 3.76 -8.73 -5.75
CA SER A 35 2.43 -8.30 -5.29
C SER A 35 1.98 -6.96 -5.89
N PRO A 36 0.65 -6.74 -6.05
CA PRO A 36 0.10 -5.44 -6.42
C PRO A 36 0.52 -4.33 -5.45
N ASP A 37 0.46 -4.59 -4.14
CA ASP A 37 0.83 -3.61 -3.12
C ASP A 37 2.30 -3.15 -3.24
N ASN A 38 3.22 -4.06 -3.59
CA ASN A 38 4.62 -3.70 -3.82
C ASN A 38 4.77 -2.83 -5.08
N ARG A 39 4.01 -3.14 -6.13
CA ARG A 39 3.98 -2.36 -7.36
C ARG A 39 3.48 -0.94 -7.09
N ASP A 40 2.38 -0.80 -6.38
CA ASP A 40 1.79 0.49 -6.03
C ASP A 40 2.74 1.31 -5.15
N PHE A 41 3.36 0.65 -4.15
CA PHE A 41 4.38 1.27 -3.29
C PHE A 41 5.60 1.76 -4.09
N LEU A 42 6.14 0.95 -4.99
CA LEU A 42 7.29 1.33 -5.81
C LEU A 42 6.94 2.44 -6.81
N ALA A 43 5.75 2.39 -7.42
CA ALA A 43 5.26 3.43 -8.31
C ALA A 43 5.10 4.77 -7.58
N ALA A 44 4.45 4.77 -6.41
CA ALA A 44 4.33 5.96 -5.56
C ALA A 44 5.71 6.49 -5.11
N ARG A 45 6.66 5.60 -4.79
CA ARG A 45 7.99 5.98 -4.30
C ARG A 45 8.91 6.56 -5.37
N LEU A 46 8.86 6.03 -6.59
CA LEU A 46 9.87 6.26 -7.63
C LEU A 46 9.34 6.99 -8.86
N LEU A 47 8.03 6.91 -9.13
CA LEU A 47 7.43 7.38 -10.38
C LEU A 47 6.38 8.47 -10.16
N ARG A 48 6.18 8.97 -8.92
CA ARG A 48 5.20 10.03 -8.64
C ARG A 48 5.38 11.26 -9.52
N ASP A 49 6.61 11.72 -9.74
CA ASP A 49 6.85 12.93 -10.54
C ASP A 49 6.56 12.70 -12.04
N SER A 50 6.49 11.45 -12.49
CA SER A 50 6.12 11.07 -13.87
C SER A 50 4.65 10.68 -14.05
N ILE A 51 4.04 10.10 -13.02
CA ILE A 51 2.66 9.58 -13.04
C ILE A 51 1.67 10.61 -12.49
N GLY A 52 2.14 11.57 -11.69
CA GLY A 52 1.30 12.61 -11.09
C GLY A 52 0.30 12.03 -10.10
N GLU A 53 -0.90 12.59 -10.05
CA GLU A 53 -1.97 12.20 -9.13
C GLU A 53 -2.46 10.76 -9.33
N ASP A 54 -2.21 10.15 -10.50
CA ASP A 54 -2.62 8.77 -10.79
C ASP A 54 -1.98 7.75 -9.83
N VAL A 55 -0.88 8.10 -9.13
CA VAL A 55 -0.32 7.22 -8.08
C VAL A 55 -1.24 7.06 -6.86
N LEU A 56 -2.24 7.93 -6.68
CA LEU A 56 -3.22 7.86 -5.59
C LEU A 56 -4.32 6.84 -5.86
N VAL A 57 -4.64 6.60 -7.14
CA VAL A 57 -5.78 5.78 -7.58
C VAL A 57 -5.80 4.38 -6.93
N PRO A 58 -4.69 3.63 -6.86
CA PRO A 58 -4.69 2.31 -6.23
C PRO A 58 -5.01 2.39 -4.72
N TYR A 59 -4.53 3.42 -4.04
CA TYR A 59 -4.74 3.62 -2.61
C TYR A 59 -6.18 4.06 -2.30
N LEU A 60 -6.74 4.98 -3.10
CA LEU A 60 -8.14 5.39 -3.02
C LEU A 60 -9.07 4.20 -3.18
N LYS A 61 -8.83 3.37 -4.19
CA LYS A 61 -9.60 2.15 -4.43
C LYS A 61 -9.50 1.16 -3.27
N ARG A 62 -8.32 1.01 -2.67
CA ARG A 62 -8.14 0.13 -1.51
C ARG A 62 -8.93 0.61 -0.30
N ILE A 63 -9.02 1.93 -0.10
CA ILE A 63 -9.89 2.52 0.94
C ILE A 63 -11.36 2.24 0.64
N GLU A 64 -11.83 2.47 -0.57
CA GLU A 64 -13.24 2.23 -0.95
C GLU A 64 -13.64 0.75 -0.79
N THR A 65 -12.80 -0.16 -1.31
CA THR A 65 -13.05 -1.61 -1.25
C THR A 65 -13.01 -2.21 0.16
N ALA A 66 -12.48 -1.47 1.15
CA ALA A 66 -12.56 -1.86 2.54
C ALA A 66 -13.97 -1.72 3.13
N PHE A 67 -14.83 -0.90 2.51
CA PHE A 67 -16.21 -0.65 2.93
C PHE A 67 -17.23 -1.26 1.97
N TYR A 68 -16.96 -1.21 0.67
CA TYR A 68 -17.90 -1.63 -0.37
C TYR A 68 -17.37 -2.76 -1.26
N ASP A 69 -18.28 -3.60 -1.76
CA ASP A 69 -18.00 -4.52 -2.86
C ASP A 69 -18.09 -3.80 -4.22
N LYS A 70 -17.80 -4.52 -5.30
CA LYS A 70 -17.83 -3.95 -6.67
C LYS A 70 -19.20 -3.46 -7.13
N ARG A 71 -20.27 -3.79 -6.41
CA ARG A 71 -21.65 -3.41 -6.72
C ARG A 71 -22.14 -2.25 -5.83
N GLY A 72 -21.28 -1.73 -4.95
CA GLY A 72 -21.64 -0.66 -4.01
C GLY A 72 -22.39 -1.17 -2.76
N TRP A 73 -22.44 -2.48 -2.55
CA TRP A 73 -22.99 -3.05 -1.31
C TRP A 73 -21.90 -3.19 -0.26
N PRO A 74 -22.24 -3.38 1.03
CA PRO A 74 -21.24 -3.62 2.05
C PRO A 74 -20.28 -4.74 1.67
N ALA A 75 -18.98 -4.46 1.82
CA ALA A 75 -17.93 -5.44 1.60
C ALA A 75 -18.20 -6.68 2.47
N LYS A 76 -17.91 -7.87 1.91
CA LYS A 76 -18.08 -9.15 2.62
C LYS A 76 -17.39 -9.15 4.00
N ARG A 77 -16.28 -8.42 4.12
CA ARG A 77 -15.64 -8.13 5.39
C ARG A 77 -15.19 -6.67 5.39
N LEU A 78 -15.76 -5.90 6.31
CA LEU A 78 -15.35 -4.53 6.55
C LEU A 78 -13.92 -4.52 7.11
N ASP A 79 -12.98 -3.87 6.39
CA ASP A 79 -11.55 -3.93 6.70
C ASP A 79 -10.93 -2.54 6.90
N MET A 80 -11.38 -1.84 7.95
CA MET A 80 -10.85 -0.52 8.32
C MET A 80 -9.34 -0.53 8.62
N LYS A 81 -8.77 -1.70 8.92
CA LYS A 81 -7.33 -1.83 9.12
C LYS A 81 -6.61 -1.72 7.79
N ASP A 82 -7.14 -2.33 6.73
CA ASP A 82 -6.57 -2.26 5.39
C ASP A 82 -6.63 -0.84 4.83
N ALA A 83 -7.78 -0.15 4.95
CA ALA A 83 -7.92 1.24 4.55
C ALA A 83 -6.88 2.16 5.23
N ARG A 84 -6.69 2.01 6.55
CA ARG A 84 -5.66 2.77 7.29
C ARG A 84 -4.23 2.38 6.90
N SER A 85 -4.01 1.12 6.51
CA SER A 85 -2.71 0.65 6.03
C SER A 85 -2.38 1.29 4.69
N ALA A 86 -3.34 1.40 3.77
CA ALA A 86 -3.17 2.08 2.48
C ALA A 86 -2.68 3.53 2.66
N ILE A 87 -3.29 4.31 3.54
CA ILE A 87 -2.87 5.69 3.85
C ILE A 87 -1.42 5.72 4.36
N ARG A 88 -1.09 4.87 5.33
CA ARG A 88 0.26 4.82 5.93
C ARG A 88 1.32 4.36 4.94
N GLU A 89 0.98 3.43 4.07
CA GLU A 89 1.86 2.94 3.01
C GLU A 89 2.16 4.04 2.00
N TYR A 90 1.14 4.77 1.53
CA TYR A 90 1.34 5.93 0.66
C TYR A 90 2.19 7.00 1.32
N GLN A 91 1.89 7.36 2.57
CA GLN A 91 2.66 8.35 3.34
C GLN A 91 4.13 7.94 3.50
N ARG A 92 4.41 6.63 3.62
CA ARG A 92 5.78 6.12 3.73
C ARG A 92 6.48 6.03 2.37
N ALA A 93 5.73 5.72 1.32
CA ALA A 93 6.22 5.68 -0.04
C ALA A 93 6.55 7.09 -0.55
N THR A 94 5.81 8.11 -0.11
CA THR A 94 5.96 9.46 -0.62
C THR A 94 6.45 10.42 0.46
N SER A 95 6.72 11.66 0.07
CA SER A 95 6.76 12.79 1.01
C SER A 95 5.73 13.82 0.57
N ASP A 96 4.57 13.33 0.12
CA ASP A 96 3.47 14.13 -0.39
C ASP A 96 2.37 14.31 0.68
N PRO A 97 2.35 15.46 1.38
CA PRO A 97 1.34 15.73 2.38
C PRO A 97 -0.05 15.97 1.76
N ALA A 98 -0.13 16.48 0.53
CA ALA A 98 -1.41 16.76 -0.13
C ALA A 98 -2.10 15.46 -0.52
N GLY A 99 -1.39 14.56 -1.20
CA GLY A 99 -1.90 13.23 -1.53
C GLY A 99 -2.25 12.41 -0.28
N THR A 100 -1.49 12.53 0.80
CA THR A 100 -1.83 11.87 2.07
C THR A 100 -3.13 12.41 2.67
N LEU A 101 -3.33 13.74 2.62
CA LEU A 101 -4.57 14.36 3.10
C LEU A 101 -5.79 13.93 2.28
N GLU A 102 -5.64 13.84 0.96
CA GLU A 102 -6.69 13.35 0.06
C GLU A 102 -7.16 11.94 0.46
N LEU A 103 -6.22 11.01 0.69
CA LEU A 103 -6.56 9.65 1.13
C LEU A 103 -7.27 9.65 2.50
N MET A 104 -6.87 10.54 3.42
CA MET A 104 -7.52 10.66 4.73
C MET A 104 -8.95 11.20 4.62
N LEU A 105 -9.17 12.22 3.78
CA LEU A 105 -10.50 12.78 3.53
C LEU A 105 -11.43 11.72 2.95
N VAL A 106 -11.02 11.04 1.88
CA VAL A 106 -11.81 9.98 1.25
C VAL A 106 -12.13 8.87 2.25
N HIS A 107 -11.20 8.49 3.14
CA HIS A 107 -11.49 7.50 4.18
C HIS A 107 -12.61 7.94 5.13
N VAL A 108 -12.60 9.19 5.58
CA VAL A 108 -13.62 9.74 6.49
C VAL A 108 -14.97 9.87 5.78
N GLU A 109 -14.98 10.38 4.55
CA GLU A 109 -16.17 10.51 3.72
C GLU A 109 -16.82 9.15 3.44
N THR A 110 -16.01 8.19 2.98
CA THR A 110 -16.44 6.80 2.71
C THR A 110 -17.05 6.16 3.96
N GLY A 111 -16.40 6.30 5.12
CA GLY A 111 -16.91 5.74 6.36
C GLY A 111 -18.21 6.41 6.84
N THR A 112 -18.30 7.73 6.72
CA THR A 112 -19.50 8.49 7.09
C THR A 112 -20.68 8.13 6.20
N GLN A 113 -20.45 8.03 4.88
CA GLN A 113 -21.45 7.58 3.93
C GLN A 113 -21.91 6.15 4.25
N PHE A 114 -20.97 5.23 4.51
CA PHE A 114 -21.29 3.85 4.83
C PHE A 114 -22.19 3.73 6.05
N THR A 115 -21.87 4.44 7.14
CA THR A 115 -22.70 4.47 8.35
C THR A 115 -24.07 5.07 8.08
N ARG A 116 -24.18 6.08 7.23
CA ARG A 116 -25.47 6.66 6.85
C ARG A 116 -26.35 5.68 6.06
N GLU A 117 -25.75 4.82 5.22
CA GLU A 117 -26.48 3.91 4.34
C GLU A 117 -26.82 2.55 5.00
N PHE A 118 -25.96 2.05 5.89
CA PHE A 118 -26.06 0.68 6.43
C PHE A 118 -25.93 0.58 7.96
N GLY A 119 -25.71 1.70 8.66
CA GLY A 119 -25.44 1.76 10.10
C GLY A 119 -26.66 2.02 10.97
#